data_AF-A0A7V8WCU8-F1
#
_entry.id   AF-A0A7V8WCU8-F1
#
_cell.length_a   1.000
_cell.length_b   1.000
_cell.length_c   1.000
_cell.angle_alpha   90.00
_cell.angle_beta   90.00
_cell.angle_gamma   90.00
#
_symmetry.space_group_name_H-M   'P 1'
#
loop_
_entity.id
_entity.type
_entity.pdbx_description
1 polymer ?
#
loop_
_entity_poly.entity_id
_entity_poly.type
_entity_poly.pdbx_seq_one_letter_code
_entity_poly.pdbx_strand_id
1 'polypeptide(L)' 'MNRDEIEGRKDQLKGKVKKAVGDLTDNERLHDEGVVDEAAGDVKEGFGRGRRKVGEAVDDLADKIKR' A
#
# COMPACT_ATOMS: atom_id res chain seq x y z
N MET A 1 4.31 -9.67 41.64
CA MET A 1 4.45 -9.31 40.22
C MET A 1 4.78 -10.58 39.46
N ASN A 2 3.87 -11.04 38.60
CA ASN A 2 4.08 -12.25 37.81
C ASN A 2 5.04 -11.96 36.66
N ARG A 3 5.73 -13.00 36.19
CA ARG A 3 6.76 -12.89 35.13
C ARG A 3 6.19 -12.23 33.86
N ASP A 4 4.93 -12.54 33.56
CA ASP A 4 4.15 -12.00 32.45
C ASP A 4 3.95 -10.47 32.55
N GLU A 5 3.82 -9.94 33.76
CA GLU A 5 3.62 -8.49 33.99
C GLU A 5 4.92 -7.70 33.76
N ILE A 6 6.07 -8.31 34.02
CA ILE A 6 7.39 -7.73 33.75
C ILE A 6 7.70 -7.81 32.25
N GLU A 7 7.35 -8.92 31.59
CA GLU A 7 7.49 -9.07 30.14
C GLU A 7 6.62 -8.05 29.38
N GLY A 8 5.35 -7.91 29.77
CA GLY A 8 4.46 -6.92 29.18
C GLY A 8 4.95 -5.47 29.33
N ARG A 9 5.55 -5.11 30.49
CA ARG A 9 6.16 -3.78 30.67
C ARG A 9 7.39 -3.56 29.81
N LYS A 10 8.23 -4.59 29.61
CA LYS A 10 9.39 -4.51 28.72
C LYS A 10 8.99 -4.34 27.27
N ASP A 11 7.96 -5.06 26.81
CA ASP A 11 7.46 -4.93 25.45
C ASP A 11 6.82 -3.56 25.19
N GLN A 12 6.08 -3.02 26.17
CA GLN A 12 5.57 -1.65 26.08
C GLN A 12 6.69 -0.62 25.98
N LEU A 13 7.76 -0.77 26.77
CA LEU A 13 8.90 0.16 26.73
C LEU A 13 9.62 0.07 25.37
N LYS A 14 9.90 -1.14 24.89
CA LYS A 14 10.53 -1.38 23.59
C LYS A 14 9.68 -0.84 22.44
N GLY A 15 8.36 -0.99 22.53
CA GLY A 15 7.40 -0.40 21.58
C GLY A 15 7.45 1.13 21.57
N LYS A 16 7.51 1.76 22.75
CA LYS A 16 7.66 3.23 22.85
C LYS A 16 8.98 3.72 22.27
N VAL A 17 10.09 3.02 22.53
CA VAL A 17 11.39 3.38 21.93
C VAL A 17 11.35 3.22 20.42
N LYS A 18 10.79 2.14 19.88
CA LYS A 18 10.64 1.96 18.42
C LYS A 18 9.77 3.02 17.77
N LYS A 19 8.65 3.41 18.42
CA LYS A 19 7.81 4.51 17.94
C LYS A 19 8.56 5.83 17.97
N ALA A 20 9.20 6.17 19.09
CA ALA A 20 9.98 7.39 19.20
C ALA A 20 11.14 7.46 18.20
N VAL A 21 11.83 6.34 17.95
CA VAL A 21 12.88 6.25 16.92
C VAL A 21 12.28 6.30 15.51
N GLY A 22 11.11 5.69 15.27
CA GLY A 22 10.42 5.77 13.98
C GLY A 22 9.96 7.19 13.65
N ASP A 23 9.39 7.88 14.64
CA ASP A 23 8.95 9.28 14.53
C ASP A 23 10.16 10.22 14.44
N LEU A 24 11.24 9.99 15.20
CA LEU A 24 12.43 10.85 15.21
C LEU A 24 13.37 10.61 14.02
N THR A 25 13.35 9.39 13.46
CA THR A 25 13.96 9.07 12.16
C THR A 25 13.01 9.40 11.02
N ASP A 26 11.99 10.26 11.25
CA ASP A 26 11.04 10.86 10.30
C ASP A 26 11.53 10.64 8.87
N ASN A 27 11.11 9.51 8.30
CA ASN A 27 11.70 9.02 7.06
C ASN A 27 11.10 9.86 5.95
N GLU A 28 11.64 11.07 5.73
CA GLU A 28 11.44 11.84 4.50
C GLU A 28 11.64 10.94 3.28
N ARG A 29 12.52 9.93 3.40
CA ARG A 29 12.71 8.86 2.41
C ARG A 29 11.54 7.87 2.23
N LEU A 30 10.81 7.49 3.29
CA LEU A 30 9.62 6.60 3.18
C LEU A 30 8.38 7.39 2.80
N HIS A 31 8.28 8.67 3.18
CA HIS A 31 7.25 9.56 2.70
C HIS A 31 7.40 9.81 1.19
N ASP A 32 8.63 10.08 0.72
CA ASP A 32 8.91 10.26 -0.70
C ASP A 32 8.79 8.97 -1.52
N GLU A 33 9.29 7.82 -1.01
CA GLU A 33 9.06 6.51 -1.65
C GLU A 33 7.56 6.17 -1.70
N GLY A 34 6.80 6.48 -0.63
CA GLY A 34 5.35 6.27 -0.59
C GLY A 34 4.57 7.10 -1.60
N VAL A 35 4.94 8.37 -1.79
CA VAL A 35 4.32 9.25 -2.81
C VAL A 35 4.64 8.78 -4.23
N VAL A 36 5.87 8.30 -4.48
CA VAL A 36 6.28 7.76 -5.78
C VAL A 36 5.58 6.42 -6.06
N ASP A 37 5.48 5.54 -5.06
CA ASP A 37 4.78 4.25 -5.20
C ASP A 37 3.27 4.42 -5.36
N GLU A 38 2.66 5.40 -4.68
CA GLU A 38 1.23 5.73 -4.85
C GLU A 38 0.95 6.24 -6.27
N ALA A 39 1.80 7.15 -6.78
CA ALA A 39 1.71 7.62 -8.16
C ALA A 39 1.92 6.50 -9.20
N ALA A 40 2.88 5.60 -8.96
CA ALA A 40 3.12 4.44 -9.82
C ALA A 40 1.94 3.45 -9.77
N GLY A 41 1.34 3.26 -8.60
CA GLY A 41 0.14 2.46 -8.38
C GLY A 41 -1.06 2.98 -9.16
N ASP A 42 -1.35 4.28 -9.05
CA ASP A 42 -2.45 4.94 -9.74
C ASP A 42 -2.32 4.89 -11.26
N VAL A 43 -1.11 5.12 -11.79
CA VAL A 43 -0.83 4.99 -13.23
C VAL A 43 -1.07 3.55 -13.70
N LYS A 44 -0.60 2.56 -12.93
CA LYS A 44 -0.75 1.13 -13.27
C LYS A 44 -2.21 0.70 -13.18
N GLU A 45 -2.97 1.19 -12.21
CA GLU A 45 -4.38 0.91 -12.06
C GLU A 45 -5.20 1.56 -13.20
N GLY A 46 -4.93 2.82 -13.52
CA GLY A 46 -5.53 3.54 -14.65
C GLY A 46 -5.26 2.86 -15.99
N PHE A 47 -4.00 2.44 -16.23
CA PHE A 47 -3.64 1.71 -17.45
C PHE A 47 -4.30 0.33 -17.53
N GLY A 48 -4.39 -0.38 -16.40
CA GLY A 48 -5.09 -1.66 -16.30
C GLY A 48 -6.59 -1.53 -16.57
N ARG A 49 -7.26 -0.51 -16.00
CA ARG A 49 -8.67 -0.19 -16.27
C ARG A 49 -8.89 0.18 -17.74
N GLY A 50 -7.99 0.97 -18.33
CA GLY A 50 -8.02 1.35 -19.74
C GLY A 50 -7.94 0.14 -20.68
N ARG A 51 -6.97 -0.76 -20.46
CA ARG A 51 -6.85 -2.00 -21.25
C ARG A 51 -8.08 -2.90 -21.14
N ARG A 52 -8.67 -3.04 -19.94
CA ARG A 52 -9.90 -3.84 -19.76
C ARG A 52 -11.08 -3.26 -20.53
N LYS A 53 -11.34 -1.96 -20.41
CA LYS A 53 -12.40 -1.27 -21.17
C LYS A 53 -12.24 -1.40 -22.68
N VAL A 54 -11.00 -1.32 -23.18
CA VAL A 54 -10.71 -1.50 -24.60
C VAL A 54 -10.98 -2.94 -25.03
N GLY A 55 -10.59 -3.92 -24.24
CA GLY A 55 -10.92 -5.33 -24.47
C GLY A 55 -12.43 -5.55 -24.54
N GLU A 56 -13.16 -5.12 -23.51
CA GLU A 56 -14.63 -5.23 -23.45
C GLU A 56 -15.31 -4.56 -24.66
N ALA A 57 -14.88 -3.36 -25.07
CA ALA A 57 -15.46 -2.68 -26.23
C ALA A 57 -15.18 -3.39 -27.56
N VAL A 58 -14.03 -4.06 -27.69
CA VAL A 58 -13.67 -4.85 -28.88
C VAL A 58 -14.46 -6.16 -28.90
N ASP A 59 -14.60 -6.84 -27.77
CA ASP A 59 -15.42 -8.05 -27.63
C ASP A 59 -16.90 -7.75 -27.91
N ASP A 60 -17.48 -6.69 -27.34
CA ASP A 60 -18.86 -6.25 -27.61
C ASP A 60 -19.10 -5.96 -29.10
N LEU A 61 -18.11 -5.36 -29.77
CA LEU A 61 -18.18 -5.08 -31.20
C LEU A 61 -18.09 -6.38 -32.02
N ALA A 62 -17.21 -7.30 -31.64
CA ALA A 62 -17.06 -8.60 -32.29
C ALA A 62 -18.34 -9.44 -32.17
N ASP A 63 -18.96 -9.48 -30.99
CA ASP A 63 -20.23 -10.17 -30.75
C ASP A 63 -21.38 -9.56 -31.58
N LYS A 64 -21.43 -8.22 -31.70
CA LYS A 64 -22.41 -7.54 -32.56
C LYS A 64 -22.23 -7.81 -34.05
N ILE A 65 -21.00 -7.97 -34.54
CA ILE A 65 -20.72 -8.25 -35.95
C ILE A 65 -20.97 -9.73 -36.28
N LYS A 66 -20.81 -10.63 -35.31
CA LYS A 66 -20.98 -12.06 -35.48
C LYS A 66 -22.45 -12.51 -35.43
N ARG A 67 -23.35 -11.65 -34.94
CA ARG A 67 -24.80 -11.86 -34.91
C ARG A 67 -25.50 -11.28 -36.14
#